data_AF-A0A9X3C3W8-F1
#
_entry.id   AF-A0A9X3C3W8-F1
#
_cell.length_a   1.000
_cell.length_b   1.000
_cell.length_c   1.000
_cell.angle_alpha   90.00
_cell.angle_beta   90.00
_cell.angle_gamma   90.00
#
_symmetry.space_group_name_H-M   'P 1'
#
loop_
_entity.id
_entity.type
_entity.pdbx_description
1 polymer ?
#
loop_
_entity_poly.entity_id
_entity_poly.type
_entity_poly.pdbx_seq_one_letter_code
_entity_poly.pdbx_strand_id
1 'polypeptide(L)'
;MELKLKINTKNTFPKGGIFIKSASAEVWLHEIQNIGLSLDSIAVFPVPDIRANELYGCLLVLNQRTDKVDIRGNNFLQLIANKLFIPENTLITPELTEDEWSNLFSESYHFLHPEIGLVELKEEVNWTDLLQLPMQKEIEITEALKTVSIPQFITSMRIEIDQEKILETIENPPSEEEIIGKMPFDMQKVMKGNQKEMDKFMAFLDKNPKMALQYAIPLDTLGTSRGDNYGKFSFGSENVFRSFFSKIGDLFGGQSGGLTLIFRLIFVLFFVSSIRSCSSGKSNFIAHDFFVFVVILILAVLIISFLSGGESSGSGSASGGSFLVDSQRFSTLQSKYEKLAEEFIEKREYQKAAHIYLKLLKNYPKAAEILEKGELYSEAAAIYLKYCKNKQKAAACYEKGHAYKEAIEIYKELNNDEKVGDLYLILKDKKEADKYFNRVIENYKMNFQYVKASLVYKNKIGDVTEAQEILLQGWKTNKDAGKCLNNYFTNIDSAEDLSIAINDVYKNTVIPENAPVFLHLLKHEFTKHEENQGMIKNIAYEIVADRIDKNPDVASELVHFNKNNKLMLKDVMKYKLKAKKKTR
;
A
#
# COMPACT_ATOMS: atom_id res chain seq x y z
N MET A 1 61.37 8.63 -72.52
CA MET A 1 61.56 9.23 -71.18
C MET A 1 61.01 8.25 -70.16
N GLU A 2 61.68 8.06 -69.01
CA GLU A 2 61.16 7.23 -67.92
C GLU A 2 60.48 8.13 -66.89
N LEU A 3 59.18 7.92 -66.63
CA LEU A 3 58.46 8.60 -65.55
C LEU A 3 58.90 8.02 -64.20
N LYS A 4 59.36 8.88 -63.30
CA LYS A 4 59.83 8.49 -61.95
C LYS A 4 59.10 9.27 -60.87
N LEU A 5 58.76 8.57 -59.79
CA LEU A 5 58.20 9.17 -58.58
C LEU A 5 59.33 9.69 -57.68
N LYS A 6 59.23 10.95 -57.27
CA LYS A 6 60.14 11.60 -56.31
C LYS A 6 59.37 11.92 -55.03
N ILE A 7 59.95 11.59 -53.89
CA ILE A 7 59.36 11.90 -52.57
C ILE A 7 59.31 13.41 -52.38
N ASN A 8 58.17 13.91 -51.88
CA ASN A 8 57.92 15.29 -51.53
C ASN A 8 57.39 15.39 -50.09
N THR A 9 57.53 16.54 -49.44
CA THR A 9 57.11 16.72 -48.04
C THR A 9 55.62 17.00 -47.86
N LYS A 10 54.92 17.40 -48.93
CA LYS A 10 53.47 17.66 -48.95
C LYS A 10 52.86 17.17 -50.26
N ASN A 11 51.58 16.81 -50.21
CA ASN A 11 50.77 16.58 -51.40
C ASN A 11 50.63 17.88 -52.20
N THR A 12 50.90 17.82 -53.50
CA THR A 12 50.74 18.95 -54.43
C THR A 12 49.43 18.88 -55.21
N PHE A 13 48.83 17.70 -55.30
CA PHE A 13 47.60 17.44 -56.04
C PHE A 13 46.46 17.00 -55.10
N PRO A 14 45.19 17.18 -55.49
CA PRO A 14 44.06 16.77 -54.67
C PRO A 14 44.03 15.26 -54.44
N LYS A 15 43.54 14.84 -53.28
CA LYS A 15 43.25 13.44 -52.99
C LYS A 15 42.04 13.01 -53.80
N GLY A 16 42.19 12.00 -54.65
CA GLY A 16 41.13 11.55 -55.56
C GLY A 16 40.83 10.05 -55.46
N GLY A 17 41.62 9.29 -54.71
CA GLY A 17 41.41 7.85 -54.57
C GLY A 17 42.03 7.26 -53.32
N ILE A 18 41.70 6.01 -53.05
CA ILE A 18 42.21 5.21 -51.93
C ILE A 18 42.75 3.91 -52.50
N PHE A 19 43.93 3.50 -52.06
CA PHE A 19 44.53 2.23 -52.45
C PHE A 19 44.44 1.21 -51.31
N ILE A 20 43.84 0.05 -51.59
CA ILE A 20 43.78 -1.09 -50.67
C ILE A 20 44.74 -2.17 -51.19
N LYS A 21 45.83 -2.40 -50.45
CA LYS A 21 46.86 -3.41 -50.79
C LYS A 21 46.42 -4.80 -50.31
N SER A 22 45.66 -5.52 -51.15
CA SER A 22 45.26 -6.91 -50.90
C SER A 22 44.87 -7.61 -52.20
N ALA A 23 45.23 -8.88 -52.36
CA ALA A 23 44.79 -9.68 -53.50
C ALA A 23 43.33 -10.18 -53.38
N SER A 24 42.71 -10.07 -52.19
CA SER A 24 41.38 -10.62 -51.90
C SER A 24 40.27 -9.57 -52.04
N ALA A 25 39.29 -9.85 -52.89
CA ALA A 25 38.09 -9.01 -53.07
C ALA A 25 37.21 -8.92 -51.81
N GLU A 26 37.21 -9.95 -50.95
CA GLU A 26 36.51 -9.92 -49.66
C GLU A 26 37.11 -8.84 -48.74
N VAL A 27 38.43 -8.73 -48.72
CA VAL A 27 39.13 -7.68 -47.95
C VAL A 27 38.79 -6.30 -48.51
N TRP A 28 38.66 -6.15 -49.82
CA TRP A 28 38.25 -4.89 -50.44
C TRP A 28 36.89 -4.44 -49.94
N LEU A 29 35.90 -5.34 -49.95
CA LEU A 29 34.54 -5.05 -49.49
C LEU A 29 34.51 -4.71 -47.99
N HIS A 30 35.24 -5.46 -47.16
CA HIS A 30 35.35 -5.16 -45.74
C HIS A 30 35.99 -3.80 -45.47
N GLU A 31 37.05 -3.45 -46.20
CA GLU A 31 37.70 -2.14 -46.06
C GLU A 31 36.78 -1.01 -46.55
N ILE A 32 36.10 -1.16 -47.69
CA ILE A 32 35.11 -0.19 -48.19
C ILE A 32 34.01 0.04 -47.13
N GLN A 33 33.48 -1.03 -46.54
CA GLN A 33 32.48 -0.96 -45.48
C GLN A 33 33.03 -0.31 -44.20
N ASN A 34 34.25 -0.63 -43.81
CA ASN A 34 34.92 -0.07 -42.62
C ASN A 34 35.20 1.43 -42.75
N ILE A 35 35.50 1.88 -43.98
CA ILE A 35 35.66 3.30 -44.33
C ILE A 35 34.29 4.01 -44.37
N GLY A 36 33.20 3.25 -44.53
CA GLY A 36 31.83 3.78 -44.59
C GLY A 36 31.45 4.32 -45.97
N LEU A 37 32.08 3.83 -47.03
CA LEU A 37 31.77 4.20 -48.41
C LEU A 37 30.66 3.30 -48.97
N SER A 38 29.72 3.88 -49.71
CA SER A 38 28.74 3.11 -50.48
C SER A 38 29.37 2.65 -51.80
N LEU A 39 29.09 1.41 -52.21
CA LEU A 39 29.53 0.88 -53.50
C LEU A 39 28.99 1.68 -54.69
N ASP A 40 27.81 2.32 -54.54
CA ASP A 40 27.21 3.14 -55.60
C ASP A 40 27.94 4.48 -55.81
N SER A 41 28.73 4.91 -54.81
CA SER A 41 29.38 6.24 -54.80
C SER A 41 30.84 6.22 -55.24
N ILE A 42 31.40 5.03 -55.48
CA ILE A 42 32.81 4.81 -55.77
C ILE A 42 32.95 3.92 -57.01
N ALA A 43 33.99 4.16 -57.80
CA ALA A 43 34.39 3.23 -58.85
C ALA A 43 35.59 2.42 -58.35
N VAL A 44 35.54 1.10 -58.50
CA VAL A 44 36.58 0.19 -58.00
C VAL A 44 37.31 -0.46 -59.16
N PHE A 45 38.63 -0.29 -59.21
CA PHE A 45 39.48 -0.86 -60.24
C PHE A 45 40.45 -1.88 -59.63
N PRO A 46 40.54 -3.11 -60.16
CA PRO A 46 41.54 -4.07 -59.75
C PRO A 46 42.92 -3.63 -60.27
N VAL A 47 43.94 -3.75 -59.41
CA VAL A 47 45.31 -3.40 -59.75
C VAL A 47 46.12 -4.69 -59.91
N PRO A 48 46.60 -5.03 -61.11
CA PRO A 48 47.45 -6.21 -61.33
C PRO A 48 48.80 -6.09 -60.62
N ASP A 49 49.37 -7.26 -60.28
CA ASP A 49 50.73 -7.38 -59.77
C ASP A 49 51.75 -7.57 -60.91
N ILE A 50 53.04 -7.55 -60.57
CA ILE A 50 54.18 -7.80 -61.46
C ILE A 50 54.11 -9.24 -62.03
N ARG A 51 53.47 -10.17 -61.29
CA ARG A 51 53.23 -11.54 -61.72
C ARG A 51 51.91 -11.63 -62.47
N ALA A 52 51.93 -12.31 -63.62
CA ALA A 52 50.73 -12.52 -64.42
C ALA A 52 49.65 -13.27 -63.62
N ASN A 53 48.40 -12.84 -63.77
CA ASN A 53 47.21 -13.39 -63.09
C ASN A 53 47.20 -13.25 -61.55
N GLU A 54 48.03 -12.37 -60.98
CA GLU A 54 47.96 -12.00 -59.57
C GLU A 54 47.49 -10.54 -59.42
N LEU A 55 46.71 -10.28 -58.37
CA LEU A 55 46.23 -8.94 -58.02
C LEU A 55 47.09 -8.38 -56.90
N TYR A 56 47.57 -7.16 -57.10
CA TYR A 56 48.33 -6.42 -56.09
C TYR A 56 47.39 -5.69 -55.10
N GLY A 57 46.22 -5.27 -55.57
CA GLY A 57 45.29 -4.48 -54.78
C GLY A 57 44.04 -4.06 -55.55
N CYS A 58 43.27 -3.16 -54.95
CA CYS A 58 42.29 -2.37 -55.67
C CYS A 58 42.48 -0.88 -55.42
N LEU A 59 42.08 -0.10 -56.40
CA LEU A 59 42.06 1.35 -56.37
C LEU A 59 40.60 1.81 -56.36
N LEU A 60 40.24 2.56 -55.33
CA LEU A 60 38.93 3.19 -55.19
C LEU A 60 39.03 4.62 -55.73
N VAL A 61 38.27 4.94 -56.77
CA VAL A 61 38.11 6.29 -57.30
C VAL A 61 36.92 6.94 -56.62
N LEU A 62 37.16 8.10 -56.01
CA LEU A 62 36.16 8.83 -55.24
C LEU A 62 35.48 9.86 -56.15
N ASN A 63 34.17 9.74 -56.35
CA ASN A 63 33.38 10.67 -57.18
C ASN A 63 33.11 12.02 -56.48
N GLN A 64 33.39 12.13 -55.17
CA GLN A 64 33.22 13.34 -54.37
C GLN A 64 34.47 13.62 -53.53
N ARG A 65 34.79 14.90 -53.28
CA ARG A 65 35.88 15.29 -52.39
C ARG A 65 35.54 14.90 -50.95
N THR A 66 36.26 13.91 -50.42
CA THR A 66 36.10 13.42 -49.05
C THR A 66 37.31 13.83 -48.21
N ASP A 67 37.41 15.12 -47.88
CA ASP A 67 38.54 15.66 -47.10
C ASP A 67 38.56 15.17 -45.63
N LYS A 68 37.55 14.42 -45.18
CA LYS A 68 37.36 13.94 -43.80
C LYS A 68 36.93 12.47 -43.68
N VAL A 69 37.39 11.59 -44.57
CA VAL A 69 37.15 10.15 -44.43
C VAL A 69 38.30 9.49 -43.68
N ASP A 70 37.99 8.77 -42.61
CA ASP A 70 38.96 7.96 -41.87
C ASP A 70 39.25 6.69 -42.67
N ILE A 71 40.34 6.72 -43.44
CA ILE A 71 40.80 5.57 -44.22
C ILE A 71 41.64 4.58 -43.41
N ARG A 72 41.72 4.79 -42.09
CA ARG A 72 42.44 3.98 -41.11
C ARG A 72 43.92 3.80 -41.47
N GLY A 73 44.25 2.67 -42.10
CA GLY A 73 45.62 2.27 -42.48
C GLY A 73 45.85 2.17 -43.98
N ASN A 74 44.83 2.47 -44.80
CA ASN A 74 44.98 2.52 -46.25
C ASN A 74 45.69 3.82 -46.68
N ASN A 75 46.17 3.86 -47.92
CA ASN A 75 46.87 5.03 -48.45
C ASN A 75 45.94 5.84 -49.35
N PHE A 76 45.89 7.16 -49.17
CA PHE A 76 45.28 8.02 -50.17
C PHE A 76 46.16 8.09 -51.42
N LEU A 77 45.53 8.41 -52.54
CA LEU A 77 46.18 8.69 -53.80
C LEU A 77 45.85 10.11 -54.27
N GLN A 78 46.88 10.78 -54.77
CA GLN A 78 46.79 12.06 -55.44
C GLN A 78 46.33 11.84 -56.89
N LEU A 79 45.41 12.68 -57.37
CA LEU A 79 44.90 12.63 -58.74
C LEU A 79 45.42 13.82 -59.56
N ILE A 80 46.20 13.53 -60.60
CA ILE A 80 46.78 14.50 -61.53
C ILE A 80 45.96 14.53 -62.81
N ALA A 81 45.59 15.74 -63.24
CA ALA A 81 44.85 16.00 -64.48
C ALA A 81 43.59 15.11 -64.66
N ASN A 82 42.97 14.69 -63.55
CA ASN A 82 41.82 13.80 -63.52
C ASN A 82 42.02 12.43 -64.21
N LYS A 83 43.27 11.98 -64.39
CA LYS A 83 43.58 10.75 -65.13
C LYS A 83 44.67 9.89 -64.50
N LEU A 84 45.66 10.45 -63.82
CA LEU A 84 46.76 9.70 -63.23
C LEU A 84 46.76 9.75 -61.71
N PHE A 85 46.71 8.59 -61.09
CA PHE A 85 46.86 8.41 -59.66
C PHE A 85 48.31 8.17 -59.28
N ILE A 86 48.78 8.89 -58.25
CA ILE A 86 50.09 8.68 -57.62
C ILE A 86 49.96 8.60 -56.09
N PRO A 87 50.89 7.95 -55.38
CA PRO A 87 50.88 7.91 -53.92
C PRO A 87 50.96 9.29 -53.26
N GLU A 88 50.51 9.39 -52.02
CA GLU A 88 50.74 10.57 -51.18
C GLU A 88 52.23 10.91 -51.05
N ASN A 89 52.51 12.20 -50.90
CA ASN A 89 53.86 12.73 -50.68
C ASN A 89 54.83 12.35 -51.81
N THR A 90 54.33 12.24 -53.04
CA THR A 90 55.15 12.01 -54.25
C THR A 90 54.84 13.01 -55.36
N LEU A 91 55.82 13.21 -56.23
CA LEU A 91 55.79 14.03 -57.43
C LEU A 91 56.29 13.24 -58.64
N ILE A 92 55.76 13.52 -59.82
CA ILE A 92 56.21 12.92 -61.08
C ILE A 92 57.35 13.74 -61.67
N THR A 93 58.38 13.06 -62.15
CA THR A 93 59.51 13.67 -62.87
C THR A 93 59.86 12.84 -64.10
N PRO A 94 60.18 13.44 -65.27
CA PRO A 94 60.10 14.88 -65.57
C PRO A 94 58.66 15.40 -65.68
N GLU A 95 58.47 16.73 -65.64
CA GLU A 95 57.17 17.36 -65.91
C GLU A 95 56.81 17.17 -67.39
N LEU A 96 55.60 16.67 -67.65
CA LEU A 96 55.07 16.42 -69.01
C LEU A 96 54.33 17.65 -69.53
N THR A 97 54.44 17.92 -70.82
CA THR A 97 53.66 18.97 -71.51
C THR A 97 52.19 18.56 -71.69
N GLU A 98 51.27 19.51 -71.92
CA GLU A 98 49.84 19.21 -72.12
C GLU A 98 49.60 18.25 -73.31
N ASP A 99 50.39 18.39 -74.39
CA ASP A 99 50.34 17.50 -75.55
C ASP A 99 50.80 16.07 -75.19
N GLU A 100 51.84 15.92 -74.37
CA GLU A 100 52.29 14.61 -73.89
C GLU A 100 51.28 13.96 -72.95
N TRP A 101 50.61 14.75 -72.09
CA TRP A 101 49.54 14.27 -71.22
C TRP A 101 48.36 13.71 -72.00
N SER A 102 47.90 14.46 -73.01
CA SER A 102 46.77 14.04 -73.84
C SER A 102 47.07 12.78 -74.65
N ASN A 103 48.33 12.59 -75.09
CA ASN A 103 48.75 11.39 -75.82
C ASN A 103 48.94 10.16 -74.94
N LEU A 104 49.42 10.33 -73.70
CA LEU A 104 49.74 9.22 -72.79
C LEU A 104 48.54 8.75 -71.95
N PHE A 105 47.56 9.61 -71.67
CA PHE A 105 46.51 9.35 -70.67
C PHE A 105 45.08 9.65 -71.16
N SER A 106 44.81 9.47 -72.46
CA SER A 106 43.58 9.94 -73.13
C SER A 106 42.28 9.28 -72.66
N GLU A 107 42.25 7.94 -72.52
CA GLU A 107 40.97 7.22 -72.39
C GLU A 107 40.70 6.70 -70.97
N SER A 108 41.65 6.01 -70.35
CA SER A 108 41.49 5.28 -69.07
C SER A 108 42.17 5.98 -67.87
N TYR A 109 41.79 5.58 -66.65
CA TYR A 109 42.55 5.97 -65.46
C TYR A 109 43.86 5.21 -65.41
N HIS A 110 44.90 5.87 -64.94
CA HIS A 110 46.23 5.27 -64.79
C HIS A 110 46.68 5.36 -63.35
N PHE A 111 47.48 4.39 -62.91
CA PHE A 111 48.05 4.36 -61.58
C PHE A 111 49.56 4.12 -61.67
N LEU A 112 50.36 5.06 -61.16
CA LEU A 112 51.80 4.92 -61.09
C LEU A 112 52.21 4.61 -59.66
N HIS A 113 52.69 3.40 -59.40
CA HIS A 113 53.08 2.94 -58.07
C HIS A 113 54.55 2.49 -58.03
N PRO A 114 55.30 2.73 -56.93
CA PRO A 114 56.74 2.43 -56.86
C PRO A 114 57.12 0.97 -57.12
N GLU A 115 56.28 0.01 -56.71
CA GLU A 115 56.57 -1.43 -56.83
C GLU A 115 56.13 -2.02 -58.18
N ILE A 116 54.95 -1.64 -58.69
CA ILE A 116 54.33 -2.26 -59.88
C ILE A 116 54.51 -1.42 -61.16
N GLY A 117 55.00 -0.18 -61.05
CA GLY A 117 55.16 0.72 -62.18
C GLY A 117 53.86 1.40 -62.60
N LEU A 118 53.78 1.77 -63.89
CA LEU A 118 52.61 2.40 -64.48
C LEU A 118 51.60 1.34 -64.94
N VAL A 119 50.38 1.44 -64.44
CA VAL A 119 49.29 0.50 -64.70
C VAL A 119 48.10 1.25 -65.29
N GLU A 120 47.50 0.69 -66.33
CA GLU A 120 46.29 1.18 -66.96
C GLU A 120 45.06 0.49 -66.35
N LEU A 121 44.11 1.26 -65.81
CA LEU A 121 42.88 0.77 -65.17
C LEU A 121 41.75 0.73 -66.20
N LYS A 122 41.58 -0.42 -66.84
CA LYS A 122 40.61 -0.61 -67.94
C LYS A 122 39.23 -1.05 -67.49
N GLU A 123 39.17 -1.99 -66.55
CA GLU A 123 37.94 -2.69 -66.18
C GLU A 123 37.53 -2.31 -64.76
N GLU A 124 36.32 -1.75 -64.63
CA GLU A 124 35.70 -1.48 -63.34
C GLU A 124 35.02 -2.75 -62.81
N VAL A 125 35.10 -2.98 -61.50
CA VAL A 125 34.45 -4.13 -60.85
C VAL A 125 32.93 -3.93 -60.83
N ASN A 126 32.21 -4.77 -61.57
CA ASN A 126 30.74 -4.80 -61.52
C ASN A 126 30.25 -5.67 -60.35
N TRP A 127 29.92 -5.02 -59.22
CA TRP A 127 29.46 -5.72 -58.03
C TRP A 127 28.12 -6.44 -58.20
N THR A 128 27.25 -5.98 -59.10
CA THR A 128 25.94 -6.60 -59.34
C THR A 128 26.07 -8.01 -59.92
N ASP A 129 27.10 -8.25 -60.74
CA ASP A 129 27.37 -9.55 -61.33
C ASP A 129 28.07 -10.51 -60.35
N LEU A 130 28.76 -9.96 -59.34
CA LEU A 130 29.61 -10.71 -58.42
C LEU A 130 28.96 -11.01 -57.06
N LEU A 131 27.99 -10.20 -56.62
CA LEU A 131 27.35 -10.34 -55.31
C LEU A 131 25.95 -10.95 -55.43
N GLN A 132 25.75 -12.09 -54.79
CA GLN A 132 24.43 -12.67 -54.60
C GLN A 132 23.87 -12.23 -53.24
N LEU A 133 22.74 -11.52 -53.24
CA LEU A 133 22.05 -11.15 -52.01
C LEU A 133 21.57 -12.41 -51.27
N PRO A 134 21.79 -12.52 -49.94
CA PRO A 134 21.32 -13.66 -49.19
C PRO A 134 19.79 -13.70 -49.18
N MET A 135 19.20 -14.89 -49.34
CA MET A 135 17.75 -15.08 -49.16
C MET A 135 17.38 -14.74 -47.72
N GLN A 136 16.58 -13.69 -47.53
CA GLN A 136 16.03 -13.34 -46.22
C GLN A 136 15.13 -14.48 -45.76
N LYS A 137 15.51 -15.13 -44.66
CA LYS A 137 14.68 -16.16 -44.02
C LYS A 137 13.78 -15.46 -43.01
N GLU A 138 12.46 -15.50 -43.25
CA GLU A 138 11.49 -15.14 -42.22
C GLU A 138 11.56 -16.20 -41.11
N ILE A 139 12.14 -15.82 -39.98
CA ILE A 139 12.20 -16.65 -38.77
C ILE A 139 11.18 -16.07 -37.80
N GLU A 140 10.30 -16.91 -37.26
CA GLU A 140 9.47 -16.53 -36.12
C GLU A 140 10.38 -16.27 -34.91
N ILE A 141 10.59 -14.99 -34.59
CA ILE A 141 11.34 -14.58 -33.42
C ILE A 141 10.48 -14.92 -32.20
N THR A 142 10.87 -15.96 -31.46
CA THR A 142 10.26 -16.26 -30.16
C THR A 142 10.86 -15.33 -29.11
N GLU A 143 10.02 -14.52 -28.46
CA GLU A 143 10.46 -13.67 -27.35
C GLU A 143 10.82 -14.56 -26.15
N ALA A 144 11.97 -14.29 -25.52
CA ALA A 144 12.34 -14.99 -24.30
C ALA A 144 11.29 -14.75 -23.20
N LEU A 145 10.99 -15.78 -22.39
CA LEU A 145 10.19 -15.59 -21.18
C LEU A 145 10.81 -14.46 -20.34
N LYS A 146 9.99 -13.47 -19.96
CA LYS A 146 10.41 -12.38 -19.07
C LYS A 146 11.13 -12.96 -17.86
N THR A 147 12.43 -12.66 -17.73
CA THR A 147 13.20 -12.99 -16.54
C THR A 147 12.56 -12.36 -15.30
N VAL A 148 12.62 -13.06 -14.17
CA VAL A 148 12.12 -12.56 -12.88
C VAL A 148 12.82 -11.23 -12.58
N SER A 149 12.05 -10.14 -12.52
CA SER A 149 12.56 -8.83 -12.14
C SER A 149 13.06 -8.92 -10.70
N ILE A 150 14.37 -8.74 -10.50
CA ILE A 150 14.97 -8.65 -9.16
C ILE A 150 14.78 -7.19 -8.71
N PRO A 151 13.91 -6.93 -7.72
CA PRO A 151 13.67 -5.56 -7.27
C PRO A 151 14.96 -4.95 -6.70
N GLN A 152 15.39 -3.83 -7.26
CA GLN A 152 16.58 -3.09 -6.80
C GLN A 152 16.33 -2.33 -5.48
N PHE A 153 15.05 -2.11 -5.13
CA PHE A 153 14.65 -1.39 -3.93
C PHE A 153 13.51 -2.11 -3.22
N ILE A 154 13.58 -2.19 -1.90
CA ILE A 154 12.49 -2.71 -1.06
C ILE A 154 11.44 -1.61 -0.95
N THR A 155 10.24 -1.85 -1.48
CA THR A 155 9.15 -0.86 -1.43
C THR A 155 8.33 -0.89 -0.16
N SER A 156 8.25 -2.04 0.51
CA SER A 156 7.54 -2.23 1.78
C SER A 156 7.98 -3.54 2.44
N MET A 157 7.93 -3.58 3.76
CA MET A 157 8.15 -4.77 4.57
C MET A 157 6.86 -5.05 5.36
N ARG A 158 6.47 -6.31 5.46
CA ARG A 158 5.31 -6.75 6.23
C ARG A 158 5.64 -8.03 6.98
N ILE A 159 4.98 -8.23 8.10
CA ILE A 159 5.12 -9.46 8.89
C ILE A 159 3.86 -10.30 8.66
N GLU A 160 4.05 -11.57 8.32
CA GLU A 160 2.99 -12.56 8.23
C GLU A 160 3.00 -13.37 9.53
N ILE A 161 1.86 -13.46 10.20
CA ILE A 161 1.78 -13.96 11.56
C ILE A 161 0.96 -15.25 11.61
N ASP A 162 1.48 -16.22 12.35
CA ASP A 162 0.70 -17.33 12.89
C ASP A 162 0.28 -17.01 14.33
N GLN A 163 -0.99 -16.66 14.51
CA GLN A 163 -1.53 -16.26 15.81
C GLN A 163 -1.47 -17.38 16.84
N GLU A 164 -1.68 -18.63 16.43
CA GLU A 164 -1.70 -19.78 17.33
C GLU A 164 -0.30 -20.06 17.86
N LYS A 165 0.70 -20.04 16.97
CA LYS A 165 2.10 -20.22 17.34
C LYS A 165 2.63 -19.11 18.26
N ILE A 166 2.21 -17.87 18.02
CA ILE A 166 2.55 -16.74 18.92
C ILE A 166 1.98 -17.00 20.31
N LEU A 167 0.70 -17.35 20.41
CA LEU A 167 0.06 -17.61 21.68
C LEU A 167 0.72 -18.78 22.43
N GLU A 168 1.05 -19.85 21.73
CA GLU A 168 1.77 -20.99 22.30
C GLU A 168 3.13 -20.56 22.88
N THR A 169 3.89 -19.74 22.16
CA THR A 169 5.20 -19.24 22.61
C THR A 169 5.08 -18.34 23.84
N ILE A 170 4.04 -17.52 23.94
CA ILE A 170 3.79 -16.66 25.12
C ILE A 170 3.32 -17.52 26.31
N GLU A 171 2.43 -18.48 26.07
CA GLU A 171 1.87 -19.36 27.12
C GLU A 171 2.92 -20.35 27.66
N ASN A 172 3.84 -20.79 26.81
CA ASN A 172 4.91 -21.75 27.08
C ASN A 172 6.24 -21.25 26.50
N PRO A 173 6.90 -20.25 27.15
CA PRO A 173 8.22 -19.82 26.72
C PRO A 173 9.20 -21.00 26.81
N PRO A 174 10.14 -21.14 25.85
CA PRO A 174 11.08 -22.25 25.85
C PRO A 174 11.79 -22.33 27.20
N SER A 175 11.62 -23.45 27.89
CA SER A 175 12.29 -23.74 29.15
C SER A 175 13.76 -24.00 28.86
N GLU A 176 14.64 -23.25 29.51
CA GLU A 176 16.00 -23.73 29.77
C GLU A 176 15.87 -24.99 30.63
N GLU A 177 15.82 -26.15 29.99
CA GLU A 177 15.90 -27.45 30.67
C GLU A 177 17.37 -27.75 30.99
N GLU A 178 17.70 -27.62 32.27
CA GLU A 178 18.35 -28.66 33.08
C GLU A 178 18.65 -28.05 34.46
N ILE A 179 18.00 -28.58 35.50
CA ILE A 179 18.53 -28.88 36.85
C ILE A 179 17.33 -29.42 37.64
N ILE A 180 17.19 -30.74 37.62
CA ILE A 180 16.30 -31.46 38.54
C ILE A 180 17.06 -31.54 39.88
N GLY A 181 16.88 -30.53 40.71
CA GLY A 181 17.27 -30.54 42.12
C GLY A 181 16.05 -30.77 43.00
N LYS A 182 16.17 -31.65 43.99
CA LYS A 182 15.12 -32.01 44.96
C LYS A 182 14.48 -30.75 45.56
N MET A 183 13.23 -30.46 45.23
CA MET A 183 12.52 -29.26 45.69
C MET A 183 12.38 -29.24 47.21
N PRO A 184 12.50 -28.07 47.87
CA PRO A 184 12.36 -27.97 49.33
C PRO A 184 10.90 -27.99 49.81
N PHE A 185 9.92 -28.09 48.91
CA PHE A 185 8.49 -28.11 49.19
C PHE A 185 7.74 -29.11 48.29
N ASP A 186 6.55 -29.51 48.75
CA ASP A 186 5.69 -30.48 48.06
C ASP A 186 4.60 -29.77 47.24
N MET A 187 4.77 -29.74 45.91
CA MET A 187 3.89 -29.01 44.98
C MET A 187 2.42 -29.41 45.10
N GLN A 188 2.13 -30.70 45.27
CA GLN A 188 0.74 -31.17 45.39
C GLN A 188 0.08 -30.63 46.66
N LYS A 189 0.84 -30.40 47.72
CA LYS A 189 0.34 -29.80 48.96
C LYS A 189 0.17 -28.29 48.82
N VAL A 190 1.05 -27.61 48.09
CA VAL A 190 0.88 -26.16 47.81
C VAL A 190 -0.41 -25.92 47.01
N MET A 191 -0.67 -26.72 45.97
CA MET A 191 -1.91 -26.64 45.17
C MET A 191 -3.17 -26.98 45.98
N LYS A 192 -3.05 -27.82 47.01
CA LYS A 192 -4.13 -28.15 47.96
C LYS A 192 -4.31 -27.09 49.06
N GLY A 193 -3.62 -25.95 48.98
CA GLY A 193 -3.75 -24.84 49.94
C GLY A 193 -3.02 -25.05 51.26
N ASN A 194 -2.02 -25.94 51.33
CA ASN A 194 -1.24 -26.16 52.54
C ASN A 194 -0.36 -24.94 52.86
N GLN A 195 -0.70 -24.24 53.94
CA GLN A 195 -0.05 -23.00 54.36
C GLN A 195 1.47 -23.16 54.62
N LYS A 196 1.90 -24.26 55.24
CA LYS A 196 3.34 -24.49 55.54
C LYS A 196 4.17 -24.72 54.28
N GLU A 197 3.61 -25.41 53.30
CA GLU A 197 4.27 -25.62 52.01
C GLU A 197 4.22 -24.35 51.15
N MET A 198 3.15 -23.55 51.27
CA MET A 198 3.07 -22.22 50.66
C MET A 198 4.15 -21.27 51.20
N ASP A 199 4.42 -21.29 52.51
CA ASP A 199 5.50 -20.49 53.11
C ASP A 199 6.88 -20.89 52.58
N LYS A 200 7.13 -22.20 52.43
CA LYS A 200 8.36 -22.72 51.83
C LYS A 200 8.49 -22.31 50.36
N PHE A 201 7.39 -22.35 49.60
CA PHE A 201 7.35 -21.88 48.22
C PHE A 201 7.64 -20.36 48.14
N MET A 202 7.00 -19.55 48.99
CA MET A 202 7.24 -18.11 49.05
C MET A 202 8.69 -17.77 49.42
N ALA A 203 9.29 -18.51 50.35
CA ALA A 203 10.71 -18.33 50.72
C ALA A 203 11.66 -18.81 49.61
N PHE A 204 11.27 -19.82 48.83
CA PHE A 204 12.02 -20.26 47.67
C PHE A 204 11.95 -19.23 46.53
N LEU A 205 10.79 -18.60 46.31
CA LEU A 205 10.61 -17.53 45.34
C LEU A 205 11.47 -16.30 45.65
N ASP A 206 11.65 -15.96 46.92
CA ASP A 206 12.55 -14.86 47.32
C ASP A 206 14.03 -15.18 47.06
N LYS A 207 14.43 -16.45 47.23
CA LYS A 207 15.83 -16.88 47.06
C LYS A 207 16.20 -17.12 45.60
N ASN A 208 15.29 -17.69 44.82
CA ASN A 208 15.52 -18.09 43.43
C ASN A 208 14.30 -17.74 42.55
N PRO A 209 14.07 -16.45 42.22
CA PRO A 209 12.87 -16.01 41.53
C PRO A 209 12.69 -16.67 40.16
N LYS A 210 13.77 -16.81 39.38
CA LYS A 210 13.74 -17.43 38.04
C LYS A 210 13.35 -18.92 38.09
N MET A 211 13.89 -19.67 39.04
CA MET A 211 13.55 -21.10 39.20
C MET A 211 12.14 -21.26 39.76
N ALA A 212 11.72 -20.41 40.70
CA ALA A 212 10.38 -20.48 41.26
C ALA A 212 9.28 -20.20 40.22
N LEU A 213 9.57 -19.38 39.20
CA LEU A 213 8.65 -19.12 38.08
C LEU A 213 8.32 -20.37 37.25
N GLN A 214 9.28 -21.28 37.05
CA GLN A 214 9.03 -22.53 36.32
C GLN A 214 7.98 -23.41 37.02
N TYR A 215 7.84 -23.22 38.33
CA TYR A 215 6.92 -23.93 39.20
C TYR A 215 5.81 -23.04 39.74
N ALA A 216 5.64 -21.84 39.18
CA ALA A 216 4.71 -20.86 39.73
C ALA A 216 3.26 -21.28 39.51
N ILE A 217 2.46 -20.99 40.53
CA ILE A 217 1.07 -21.40 40.60
C ILE A 217 0.21 -20.20 40.19
N PRO A 218 -0.63 -20.33 39.15
CA PRO A 218 -1.60 -19.31 38.78
C PRO A 218 -2.57 -18.97 39.92
N LEU A 219 -2.83 -17.68 40.14
CA LEU A 219 -3.63 -17.23 41.29
C LEU A 219 -5.07 -17.78 41.30
N ASP A 220 -5.66 -18.06 40.13
CA ASP A 220 -6.98 -18.67 40.00
C ASP A 220 -7.06 -20.10 40.56
N THR A 221 -5.95 -20.82 40.62
CA THR A 221 -5.90 -22.19 41.15
C THR A 221 -5.86 -22.25 42.69
N LEU A 222 -5.55 -21.14 43.36
CA LEU A 222 -5.39 -21.06 44.82
C LEU A 222 -6.67 -20.64 45.56
N GLY A 223 -7.78 -20.48 44.84
CA GLY A 223 -9.13 -20.38 45.41
C GLY A 223 -9.73 -18.98 45.37
N THR A 224 -10.74 -18.79 44.53
CA THR A 224 -11.80 -17.80 44.77
C THR A 224 -13.10 -18.56 45.02
N SER A 225 -13.64 -18.43 46.24
CA SER A 225 -14.97 -18.92 46.58
C SER A 225 -16.02 -18.11 45.80
N ARG A 226 -16.55 -18.68 44.72
CA ARG A 226 -17.83 -18.29 44.13
C ARG A 226 -18.64 -19.57 43.93
N GLY A 227 -19.70 -19.67 44.74
CA GLY A 227 -20.81 -20.64 44.76
C GLY A 227 -20.67 -21.94 43.96
N ASP A 228 -20.75 -23.04 44.70
CA ASP A 228 -21.06 -24.41 44.26
C ASP A 228 -21.58 -24.58 42.82
N ASN A 229 -20.66 -24.93 41.92
CA ASN A 229 -20.82 -26.03 40.95
C ASN A 229 -19.54 -26.13 40.12
N TYR A 230 -18.52 -26.83 40.63
CA TYR A 230 -17.40 -27.26 39.80
C TYR A 230 -17.27 -28.77 39.83
N GLY A 231 -17.60 -29.37 38.68
CA GLY A 231 -17.12 -30.71 38.34
C GLY A 231 -15.59 -30.74 38.45
N LYS A 232 -15.08 -31.86 38.96
CA LYS A 232 -13.65 -32.17 39.02
C LYS A 232 -12.99 -31.93 37.67
N PHE A 233 -12.08 -30.97 37.58
CA PHE A 233 -11.11 -30.90 36.50
C PHE A 233 -9.82 -31.59 36.95
N SER A 234 -9.49 -32.70 36.29
CA SER A 234 -8.15 -33.29 36.34
C SER A 234 -7.32 -32.73 35.19
N PHE A 235 -6.17 -32.16 35.49
CA PHE A 235 -5.18 -31.79 34.48
C PHE A 235 -4.44 -33.05 34.00
N GLY A 236 -4.52 -33.30 32.71
CA GLY A 236 -3.81 -34.35 32.01
C GLY A 236 -3.82 -34.08 30.51
N SER A 237 -2.61 -34.07 29.95
CA SER A 237 -2.19 -34.15 28.55
C SER A 237 -3.23 -34.69 27.56
N GLU A 238 -3.27 -34.06 26.37
CA GLU A 238 -3.75 -34.59 25.08
C GLU A 238 -4.99 -35.51 25.14
N ASN A 239 -6.17 -34.96 24.83
CA ASN A 239 -7.40 -35.63 24.30
C ASN A 239 -8.73 -34.95 24.72
N VAL A 240 -8.75 -33.63 24.96
CA VAL A 240 -9.97 -32.90 25.36
C VAL A 240 -11.07 -32.93 24.28
N PHE A 241 -10.71 -33.03 22.99
CA PHE A 241 -11.67 -32.99 21.88
C PHE A 241 -12.54 -34.27 21.78
N ARG A 242 -12.02 -35.45 22.19
CA ARG A 242 -12.75 -36.73 22.07
C ARG A 242 -13.72 -36.96 23.23
N SER A 243 -13.40 -36.46 24.42
CA SER A 243 -14.26 -36.57 25.61
C SER A 243 -15.53 -35.73 25.47
N PHE A 244 -15.43 -34.54 24.84
CA PHE A 244 -16.58 -33.66 24.61
C PHE A 244 -17.60 -34.26 23.62
N PHE A 245 -17.14 -34.94 22.55
CA PHE A 245 -18.04 -35.61 21.61
C PHE A 245 -18.66 -36.90 22.17
N SER A 246 -17.97 -37.63 23.06
CA SER A 246 -18.57 -38.83 23.70
C SER A 246 -19.73 -38.48 24.65
N LYS A 247 -19.64 -37.34 25.34
CA LYS A 247 -20.69 -36.87 26.27
C LYS A 247 -21.93 -36.27 25.59
N ILE A 248 -21.83 -35.88 24.33
CA ILE A 248 -23.00 -35.48 23.53
C ILE A 248 -23.81 -36.71 23.09
N GLY A 249 -23.15 -37.85 22.86
CA GLY A 249 -23.81 -39.12 22.57
C GLY A 249 -24.62 -39.68 23.75
N ASP A 250 -24.07 -39.59 24.97
CA ASP A 250 -24.75 -40.09 26.18
C ASP A 250 -25.92 -39.22 26.64
N LEU A 251 -26.02 -37.96 26.22
CA LEU A 251 -27.18 -37.10 26.52
C LEU A 251 -28.45 -37.55 25.78
N PHE A 252 -28.31 -38.35 24.72
CA PHE A 252 -29.43 -38.90 23.94
C PHE A 252 -29.69 -40.40 24.21
N GLY A 253 -28.93 -41.04 25.10
CA GLY A 253 -29.00 -42.48 25.36
C GLY A 253 -29.32 -42.87 26.80
N GLY A 254 -30.56 -43.32 27.07
CA GLY A 254 -30.94 -44.18 28.22
C GLY A 254 -31.58 -43.47 29.42
N GLN A 255 -32.92 -43.46 29.57
CA GLN A 255 -33.77 -44.40 30.35
C GLN A 255 -33.57 -44.23 31.88
N SER A 256 -34.48 -43.68 32.69
CA SER A 256 -35.94 -43.83 32.90
C SER A 256 -36.46 -42.57 33.65
N GLY A 257 -37.74 -42.25 33.89
CA GLY A 257 -39.07 -42.72 33.53
C GLY A 257 -40.04 -41.61 33.99
N GLY A 258 -41.17 -41.43 33.30
CA GLY A 258 -42.20 -40.41 33.61
C GLY A 258 -41.96 -39.03 33.00
N LEU A 259 -40.84 -38.37 33.35
CA LEU A 259 -40.58 -36.97 32.97
C LEU A 259 -40.25 -36.77 31.48
N THR A 260 -39.57 -37.73 30.86
CA THR A 260 -39.20 -37.69 29.43
C THR A 260 -40.40 -37.89 28.50
N LEU A 261 -41.45 -38.57 28.97
CA LEU A 261 -42.70 -38.78 28.22
C LEU A 261 -43.52 -37.50 28.14
N ILE A 262 -43.56 -36.75 29.23
CA ILE A 262 -44.22 -35.44 29.31
C ILE A 262 -43.49 -34.42 28.42
N PHE A 263 -42.16 -34.37 28.49
CA PHE A 263 -41.38 -33.50 27.61
C PHE A 263 -41.51 -33.89 26.13
N ARG A 264 -41.58 -35.18 25.79
CA ARG A 264 -41.82 -35.62 24.41
C ARG A 264 -43.22 -35.28 23.92
N LEU A 265 -44.25 -35.42 24.75
CA LEU A 265 -45.63 -35.03 24.38
C LEU A 265 -45.78 -33.53 24.17
N ILE A 266 -45.14 -32.71 25.01
CA ILE A 266 -45.13 -31.25 24.88
C ILE A 266 -44.37 -30.82 23.62
N PHE A 267 -43.22 -31.44 23.34
CA PHE A 267 -42.42 -31.14 22.14
C PHE A 267 -43.12 -31.56 20.84
N VAL A 268 -43.82 -32.71 20.86
CA VAL A 268 -44.63 -33.18 19.73
C VAL A 268 -45.87 -32.31 19.51
N LEU A 269 -46.56 -31.87 20.57
CA LEU A 269 -47.68 -30.93 20.45
C LEU A 269 -47.24 -29.56 19.90
N PHE A 270 -46.07 -29.08 20.30
CA PHE A 270 -45.47 -27.86 19.75
C PHE A 270 -45.14 -28.02 18.25
N PHE A 271 -44.51 -29.14 17.88
CA PHE A 271 -44.12 -29.41 16.50
C PHE A 271 -45.34 -29.63 15.57
N VAL A 272 -46.39 -30.31 16.05
CA VAL A 272 -47.64 -30.51 15.29
C VAL A 272 -48.42 -29.20 15.12
N SER A 273 -48.41 -28.32 16.12
CA SER A 273 -49.00 -26.97 16.02
C SER A 273 -48.24 -26.09 15.02
N SER A 274 -46.90 -26.13 15.04
CA SER A 274 -46.06 -25.39 14.07
C SER A 274 -46.21 -25.90 12.64
N ILE A 275 -46.38 -27.20 12.43
CA ILE A 275 -46.57 -27.77 11.09
C ILE A 275 -47.98 -27.46 10.55
N ARG A 276 -49.02 -27.44 11.38
CA ARG A 276 -50.40 -27.16 10.92
C ARG A 276 -50.63 -25.69 10.53
N SER A 277 -49.77 -24.76 10.96
CA SER A 277 -49.83 -23.34 10.54
C SER A 277 -48.95 -23.00 9.32
N CYS A 278 -48.15 -23.94 8.80
CA CYS A 278 -47.41 -23.70 7.55
C CYS A 278 -48.28 -23.86 6.28
N SER A 279 -49.53 -24.36 6.40
CA SER A 279 -50.43 -24.51 5.25
C SER A 279 -51.51 -23.42 5.12
N SER A 280 -51.61 -22.47 6.06
CA SER A 280 -52.55 -21.35 5.95
C SER A 280 -51.84 -20.02 6.18
N GLY A 281 -51.34 -19.42 5.11
CA GLY A 281 -50.53 -18.19 5.11
C GLY A 281 -51.26 -16.95 5.65
N LYS A 282 -51.31 -16.79 6.97
CA LYS A 282 -51.56 -15.50 7.64
C LYS A 282 -50.56 -15.31 8.78
N SER A 283 -49.63 -14.39 8.56
CA SER A 283 -48.63 -13.94 9.53
C SER A 283 -49.25 -12.95 10.50
N ASN A 284 -49.45 -13.36 11.76
CA ASN A 284 -49.40 -12.50 12.95
C ASN A 284 -49.61 -13.37 14.21
N PHE A 285 -48.65 -14.24 14.55
CA PHE A 285 -48.64 -14.91 15.86
C PHE A 285 -47.24 -15.48 16.15
N ILE A 286 -46.39 -14.73 16.86
CA ILE A 286 -45.07 -15.23 17.33
C ILE A 286 -44.80 -14.80 18.78
N ALA A 287 -45.32 -13.67 19.26
CA ALA A 287 -44.98 -13.18 20.60
C ALA A 287 -45.82 -13.80 21.74
N HIS A 288 -47.14 -13.98 21.54
CA HIS A 288 -48.03 -14.34 22.63
C HIS A 288 -47.89 -15.82 23.06
N ASP A 289 -47.75 -16.74 22.10
CA ASP A 289 -47.66 -18.18 22.40
C ASP A 289 -46.29 -18.58 22.96
N PHE A 290 -45.22 -17.89 22.54
CA PHE A 290 -43.90 -18.06 23.13
C PHE A 290 -43.87 -17.58 24.59
N PHE A 291 -44.56 -16.47 24.87
CA PHE A 291 -44.67 -15.93 26.23
C PHE A 291 -45.45 -16.88 27.15
N VAL A 292 -46.55 -17.45 26.67
CA VAL A 292 -47.33 -18.46 27.41
C VAL A 292 -46.48 -19.71 27.70
N PHE A 293 -45.66 -20.16 26.75
CA PHE A 293 -44.75 -21.29 26.94
C PHE A 293 -43.70 -21.03 28.02
N VAL A 294 -43.07 -19.85 28.03
CA VAL A 294 -42.08 -19.46 29.05
C VAL A 294 -42.72 -19.38 30.43
N VAL A 295 -43.95 -18.87 30.54
CA VAL A 295 -44.68 -18.77 31.82
C VAL A 295 -45.05 -20.16 32.37
N ILE A 296 -45.49 -21.10 31.51
CA ILE A 296 -45.79 -22.47 31.93
C ILE A 296 -44.53 -23.20 32.40
N LEU A 297 -43.38 -22.95 31.76
CA LEU A 297 -42.10 -23.56 32.14
C LEU A 297 -41.63 -23.04 33.52
N ILE A 298 -41.80 -21.74 33.79
CA ILE A 298 -41.49 -21.14 35.10
C ILE A 298 -42.42 -21.68 36.20
N LEU A 299 -43.71 -21.83 35.92
CA LEU A 299 -44.67 -22.42 36.86
C LEU A 299 -44.38 -23.89 37.15
N ALA A 300 -43.97 -24.67 36.15
CA ALA A 300 -43.55 -26.06 36.35
C ALA A 300 -42.31 -26.17 37.25
N VAL A 301 -41.32 -25.28 37.08
CA VAL A 301 -40.11 -25.23 37.93
C VAL A 301 -40.44 -24.82 39.37
N LEU A 302 -41.37 -23.87 39.55
CA LEU A 302 -41.84 -23.47 40.88
C LEU A 302 -42.62 -24.58 41.60
N ILE A 303 -43.46 -25.33 40.87
CA ILE A 303 -44.22 -26.46 41.45
C ILE A 303 -43.29 -27.61 41.83
N ILE A 304 -42.24 -27.87 41.05
CA ILE A 304 -41.19 -28.87 41.39
C ILE A 304 -40.42 -28.45 42.64
N SER A 305 -40.14 -27.15 42.80
CA SER A 305 -39.45 -26.61 43.99
C SER A 305 -40.32 -26.65 45.25
N PHE A 306 -41.66 -26.64 45.10
CA PHE A 306 -42.60 -26.66 46.21
C PHE A 306 -43.01 -28.08 46.65
N LEU A 307 -42.79 -29.10 45.81
CA LEU A 307 -43.12 -30.51 46.07
C LEU A 307 -41.95 -31.35 46.62
N SER A 308 -40.72 -30.82 46.69
CA SER A 308 -39.61 -31.48 47.40
C SER A 308 -39.48 -30.96 48.85
N GLY A 309 -40.49 -31.26 49.66
CA GLY A 309 -40.44 -31.11 51.13
C GLY A 309 -40.39 -32.46 51.82
N GLY A 310 -39.35 -32.67 52.65
CA GLY A 310 -39.15 -33.82 53.55
C GLY A 310 -37.99 -34.71 53.06
N GLU A 311 -37.00 -35.13 53.85
CA GLU A 311 -36.93 -35.33 55.30
C GLU A 311 -35.50 -35.11 55.82
N SER A 312 -35.41 -34.62 57.05
CA SER A 312 -34.19 -34.55 57.85
C SER A 312 -33.72 -35.95 58.27
N SER A 313 -32.52 -36.35 57.86
CA SER A 313 -31.77 -37.43 58.51
C SER A 313 -30.33 -36.95 58.75
N GLY A 314 -29.95 -36.90 60.03
CA GLY A 314 -28.62 -36.52 60.45
C GLY A 314 -27.60 -37.57 60.04
N SER A 315 -26.47 -37.12 59.48
CA SER A 315 -25.25 -37.91 59.48
C SER A 315 -24.02 -37.00 59.50
N GLY A 316 -23.19 -37.22 60.52
CA GLY A 316 -21.75 -36.95 60.57
C GLY A 316 -21.26 -35.57 60.10
N SER A 317 -21.05 -34.67 61.06
CA SER A 317 -20.06 -33.60 60.95
C SER A 317 -18.64 -34.18 60.79
N ALA A 318 -18.31 -34.63 59.58
CA ALA A 318 -16.93 -34.69 59.13
C ALA A 318 -16.59 -33.32 58.58
N SER A 319 -15.91 -32.52 59.41
CA SER A 319 -15.22 -31.29 59.03
C SER A 319 -14.19 -31.62 57.93
N GLY A 320 -14.65 -31.67 56.68
CA GLY A 320 -13.82 -31.65 55.50
C GLY A 320 -13.42 -30.20 55.24
N GLY A 321 -12.43 -29.72 55.97
CA GLY A 321 -11.88 -28.39 55.79
C GLY A 321 -11.50 -28.16 54.33
N SER A 322 -12.23 -27.27 53.65
CA SER A 322 -11.70 -26.62 52.46
C SER A 322 -10.49 -25.81 52.93
N PHE A 323 -9.29 -26.33 52.68
CA PHE A 323 -8.03 -25.66 52.97
C PHE A 323 -7.89 -24.47 52.01
N LEU A 324 -8.58 -23.38 52.33
CA LEU A 324 -8.43 -22.11 51.63
C LEU A 324 -7.11 -21.46 52.05
N VAL A 325 -6.34 -20.99 51.07
CA VAL A 325 -5.22 -20.09 51.33
C VAL A 325 -5.82 -18.79 51.87
N ASP A 326 -5.31 -18.30 53.00
CA ASP A 326 -5.80 -17.07 53.61
C ASP A 326 -5.54 -15.85 52.68
N SER A 327 -6.46 -14.88 52.70
CA SER A 327 -6.45 -13.69 51.83
C SER A 327 -5.15 -12.87 51.92
N GLN A 328 -4.48 -12.87 53.08
CA GLN A 328 -3.21 -12.19 53.29
C GLN A 328 -2.06 -12.88 52.56
N ARG A 329 -2.04 -14.20 52.51
CA ARG A 329 -1.03 -14.97 51.76
C ARG A 329 -1.24 -14.85 50.25
N PHE A 330 -2.50 -14.81 49.82
CA PHE A 330 -2.86 -14.55 48.43
C PHE A 330 -2.37 -13.17 47.98
N SER A 331 -2.66 -12.11 48.75
CA SER A 331 -2.21 -10.75 48.42
C SER A 331 -0.69 -10.61 48.48
N THR A 332 -0.04 -11.30 49.42
CA THR A 332 1.43 -11.35 49.50
C THR A 332 2.02 -12.03 48.26
N LEU A 333 1.47 -13.15 47.82
CA LEU A 333 1.93 -13.86 46.62
C LEU A 333 1.70 -13.03 45.35
N GLN A 334 0.53 -12.40 45.23
CA GLN A 334 0.23 -11.47 44.14
C GLN A 334 1.25 -10.33 44.09
N SER A 335 1.53 -9.68 45.22
CA SER A 335 2.52 -8.59 45.31
C SER A 335 3.93 -9.06 44.93
N LYS A 336 4.31 -10.28 45.32
CA LYS A 336 5.60 -10.86 44.91
C LYS A 336 5.70 -11.09 43.40
N TYR A 337 4.65 -11.64 42.78
CA TYR A 337 4.61 -11.81 41.32
C TYR A 337 4.62 -10.46 40.59
N GLU A 338 3.90 -9.45 41.11
CA GLU A 338 3.88 -8.11 40.54
C GLU A 338 5.27 -7.46 40.59
N LYS A 339 5.93 -7.50 41.76
CA LYS A 339 7.29 -6.98 41.94
C LYS A 339 8.29 -7.66 41.01
N LEU A 340 8.20 -8.99 40.91
CA LEU A 340 9.07 -9.78 40.06
C LEU A 340 8.84 -9.48 38.57
N ALA A 341 7.59 -9.26 38.15
CA ALA A 341 7.29 -8.81 36.80
C ALA A 341 7.83 -7.39 36.53
N GLU A 342 7.76 -6.48 37.50
CA GLU A 342 8.35 -5.13 37.41
C GLU A 342 9.88 -5.19 37.26
N GLU A 343 10.57 -6.07 37.99
CA GLU A 343 12.01 -6.30 37.82
C GLU A 343 12.36 -6.77 36.40
N PHE A 344 11.51 -7.59 35.76
CA PHE A 344 11.70 -7.98 34.36
C PHE A 344 11.46 -6.83 33.38
N ILE A 345 10.49 -5.94 33.67
CA ILE A 345 10.25 -4.74 32.88
C ILE A 345 11.47 -3.80 32.95
N GLU A 346 12.05 -3.60 34.14
CA GLU A 346 13.27 -2.81 34.32
C GLU A 346 14.45 -3.37 33.53
N LYS A 347 14.56 -4.71 33.46
CA LYS A 347 15.55 -5.43 32.65
C LYS A 347 15.23 -5.48 31.16
N ARG A 348 14.11 -4.89 30.72
CA ARG A 348 13.59 -4.93 29.34
C ARG A 348 13.25 -6.34 28.83
N GLU A 349 13.05 -7.30 29.74
CA GLU A 349 12.61 -8.67 29.41
C GLU A 349 11.07 -8.72 29.35
N TYR A 350 10.47 -7.95 28.44
CA TYR A 350 9.02 -7.73 28.35
C TYR A 350 8.21 -9.01 28.15
N GLN A 351 8.72 -10.00 27.40
CA GLN A 351 8.04 -11.29 27.18
C GLN A 351 7.85 -12.05 28.50
N LYS A 352 8.86 -12.08 29.37
CA LYS A 352 8.79 -12.78 30.66
C LYS A 352 7.87 -12.05 31.64
N ALA A 353 7.94 -10.72 31.67
CA ALA A 353 7.01 -9.90 32.44
C ALA A 353 5.55 -10.14 32.01
N ALA A 354 5.29 -10.12 30.70
CA ALA A 354 3.98 -10.37 30.15
C ALA A 354 3.48 -11.79 30.44
N HIS A 355 4.36 -12.80 30.39
CA HIS A 355 4.04 -14.17 30.78
C HIS A 355 3.55 -14.27 32.23
N ILE A 356 4.21 -13.56 33.17
CA ILE A 356 3.78 -13.52 34.57
C ILE A 356 2.38 -12.90 34.68
N TYR A 357 2.15 -11.76 34.02
CA TYR A 357 0.84 -11.11 34.04
C TYR A 357 -0.26 -11.95 33.37
N LEU A 358 0.06 -12.66 32.29
CA LEU A 358 -0.87 -13.50 31.54
C LEU A 358 -1.21 -14.79 32.28
N LYS A 359 -0.20 -15.58 32.67
CA LYS A 359 -0.36 -16.94 33.18
C LYS A 359 -0.57 -16.98 34.69
N LEU A 360 0.21 -16.20 35.45
CA LEU A 360 0.24 -16.25 36.92
C LEU A 360 -0.79 -15.31 37.55
N LEU A 361 -0.76 -14.04 37.15
CA LEU A 361 -1.64 -13.00 37.71
C LEU A 361 -3.02 -12.93 37.02
N LYS A 362 -3.19 -13.58 35.86
CA LYS A 362 -4.41 -13.52 35.02
C LYS A 362 -4.87 -12.09 34.67
N ASN A 363 -3.94 -11.14 34.65
CA ASN A 363 -4.18 -9.75 34.26
C ASN A 363 -3.86 -9.57 32.78
N TYR A 364 -4.77 -10.03 31.92
CA TYR A 364 -4.60 -10.02 30.46
C TYR A 364 -4.39 -8.62 29.87
N PRO A 365 -5.12 -7.56 30.30
CA PRO A 365 -4.90 -6.22 29.77
C PRO A 365 -3.50 -5.68 30.07
N LYS A 366 -2.98 -5.90 31.29
CA LYS A 366 -1.64 -5.45 31.70
C LYS A 366 -0.55 -6.25 30.99
N ALA A 367 -0.75 -7.56 30.80
CA ALA A 367 0.16 -8.39 30.01
C ALA A 367 0.34 -7.87 28.57
N ALA A 368 -0.77 -7.55 27.90
CA ALA A 368 -0.74 -6.99 26.55
C ALA A 368 -0.11 -5.59 26.50
N GLU A 369 -0.39 -4.73 27.49
CA GLU A 369 0.23 -3.39 27.59
C GLU A 369 1.76 -3.46 27.75
N ILE A 370 2.25 -4.44 28.51
CA ILE A 370 3.70 -4.64 28.70
C ILE A 370 4.37 -5.09 27.40
N LEU A 371 3.71 -5.94 26.61
CA LEU A 371 4.20 -6.30 25.27
C LEU A 371 4.17 -5.12 24.32
N GLU A 372 3.13 -4.27 24.36
CA GLU A 372 3.11 -3.01 23.59
C GLU A 372 4.29 -2.09 23.97
N LYS A 373 4.62 -1.98 25.27
CA LYS A 373 5.78 -1.21 25.75
C LYS A 373 7.11 -1.78 25.26
N GLY A 374 7.17 -3.09 25.04
CA GLY A 374 8.32 -3.78 24.47
C GLY A 374 8.34 -3.80 22.95
N GLU A 375 7.44 -3.09 22.26
CA GLU A 375 7.28 -3.08 20.79
C GLU A 375 6.94 -4.45 20.18
N LEU A 376 6.48 -5.39 21.02
CA LEU A 376 6.03 -6.74 20.65
C LEU A 376 4.53 -6.69 20.32
N TYR A 377 4.20 -5.94 19.29
CA TYR A 377 2.81 -5.58 18.97
C TYR A 377 1.98 -6.79 18.50
N SER A 378 2.60 -7.71 17.77
CA SER A 378 1.99 -8.95 17.28
C SER A 378 1.50 -9.83 18.43
N GLU A 379 2.36 -10.02 19.44
CA GLU A 379 2.06 -10.76 20.65
C GLU A 379 0.99 -10.07 21.49
N ALA A 380 1.09 -8.74 21.66
CA ALA A 380 0.09 -7.96 22.36
C ALA A 380 -1.30 -8.06 21.70
N ALA A 381 -1.36 -8.00 20.36
CA ALA A 381 -2.58 -8.10 19.60
C ALA A 381 -3.28 -9.46 19.79
N ALA A 382 -2.53 -10.56 19.80
CA ALA A 382 -3.05 -11.89 20.04
C ALA A 382 -3.69 -12.01 21.43
N ILE A 383 -3.07 -11.43 22.46
CA ILE A 383 -3.65 -11.40 23.82
C ILE A 383 -4.94 -10.55 23.84
N TYR A 384 -4.93 -9.37 23.21
CA TYR A 384 -6.11 -8.51 23.15
C TYR A 384 -7.30 -9.19 22.46
N LEU A 385 -7.03 -9.96 21.41
CA LEU A 385 -8.06 -10.66 20.65
C LEU A 385 -8.63 -11.85 21.43
N LYS A 386 -7.76 -12.74 21.94
CA LYS A 386 -8.17 -13.99 22.60
C LYS A 386 -8.74 -13.79 24.01
N TYR A 387 -8.03 -13.05 24.86
CA TYR A 387 -8.35 -12.94 26.29
C TYR A 387 -9.17 -11.70 26.62
N CYS A 388 -8.77 -10.54 26.10
CA CYS A 388 -9.45 -9.28 26.39
C CYS A 388 -10.72 -9.09 25.54
N LYS A 389 -10.88 -9.88 24.47
CA LYS A 389 -11.95 -9.74 23.46
C LYS A 389 -12.08 -8.31 22.90
N ASN A 390 -10.97 -7.57 22.90
CA ASN A 390 -10.91 -6.18 22.46
C ASN A 390 -10.35 -6.11 21.03
N LYS A 391 -11.25 -6.27 20.06
CA LYS A 391 -10.92 -6.23 18.63
C LYS A 391 -10.29 -4.91 18.19
N GLN A 392 -10.74 -3.78 18.72
CA GLN A 392 -10.23 -2.46 18.35
C GLN A 392 -8.76 -2.29 18.72
N LYS A 393 -8.39 -2.67 19.95
CA LYS A 393 -6.98 -2.65 20.40
C LYS A 393 -6.13 -3.68 19.67
N ALA A 394 -6.67 -4.88 19.43
CA ALA A 394 -5.97 -5.91 18.68
C ALA A 394 -5.62 -5.44 17.26
N ALA A 395 -6.57 -4.86 16.53
CA ALA A 395 -6.34 -4.31 15.20
C ALA A 395 -5.31 -3.19 15.19
N ALA A 396 -5.37 -2.27 16.16
CA ALA A 396 -4.39 -1.20 16.31
C ALA A 396 -2.98 -1.72 16.61
N CYS A 397 -2.86 -2.78 17.41
CA CYS A 397 -1.58 -3.43 17.67
C CYS A 397 -1.04 -4.12 16.40
N TYR A 398 -1.87 -4.87 15.66
CA TYR A 398 -1.45 -5.45 14.38
C TYR A 398 -1.04 -4.38 13.35
N GLU A 399 -1.73 -3.24 13.30
CA GLU A 399 -1.34 -2.09 12.47
C GLU A 399 0.06 -1.57 12.85
N LYS A 400 0.33 -1.36 14.14
CA LYS A 400 1.65 -0.95 14.65
C LYS A 400 2.74 -2.00 14.40
N GLY A 401 2.38 -3.28 14.50
CA GLY A 401 3.27 -4.42 14.25
C GLY A 401 3.49 -4.75 12.77
N HIS A 402 3.01 -3.92 11.84
CA HIS A 402 3.10 -4.15 10.39
C HIS A 402 2.46 -5.47 9.90
N ALA A 403 1.53 -6.00 10.69
CA ALA A 403 0.71 -7.17 10.41
C ALA A 403 -0.62 -6.74 9.77
N TYR A 404 -0.50 -6.13 8.60
CA TYR A 404 -1.61 -5.40 7.99
C TYR A 404 -2.75 -6.30 7.55
N LYS A 405 -2.50 -7.54 7.15
CA LYS A 405 -3.56 -8.47 6.72
C LYS A 405 -4.49 -8.80 7.89
N GLU A 406 -3.91 -9.13 9.03
CA GLU A 406 -4.62 -9.46 10.27
C GLU A 406 -5.39 -8.24 10.78
N ALA A 407 -4.78 -7.04 10.72
CA ALA A 407 -5.45 -5.80 11.06
C ALA A 407 -6.65 -5.50 10.13
N ILE A 408 -6.50 -5.73 8.82
CA ILE A 408 -7.56 -5.54 7.82
C ILE A 408 -8.77 -6.43 8.14
N GLU A 409 -8.55 -7.71 8.41
CA GLU A 409 -9.66 -8.64 8.72
C GLU A 409 -10.44 -8.18 9.95
N ILE A 410 -9.74 -7.76 11.01
CA ILE A 410 -10.41 -7.26 12.22
C ILE A 410 -11.12 -5.92 11.95
N TYR A 411 -10.52 -5.00 11.18
CA TYR A 411 -11.18 -3.73 10.84
C TYR A 411 -12.40 -3.91 9.94
N LYS A 412 -12.41 -4.92 9.05
CA LYS A 412 -13.61 -5.31 8.30
C LYS A 412 -14.73 -5.76 9.24
N GLU A 413 -14.43 -6.62 10.22
CA GLU A 413 -15.43 -7.06 11.21
C GLU A 413 -15.97 -5.90 12.07
N LEU A 414 -15.13 -4.88 12.31
CA LEU A 414 -15.52 -3.66 13.02
C LEU A 414 -16.26 -2.65 12.15
N ASN A 415 -16.46 -2.93 10.85
CA ASN A 415 -17.00 -2.01 9.85
C ASN A 415 -16.24 -0.66 9.78
N ASN A 416 -14.93 -0.68 10.03
CA ASN A 416 -14.08 0.50 9.91
C ASN A 416 -13.45 0.57 8.52
N ASP A 417 -14.28 0.89 7.52
CA ASP A 417 -13.88 0.90 6.11
C ASP A 417 -12.75 1.90 5.81
N GLU A 418 -12.66 3.02 6.55
CA GLU A 418 -11.61 4.02 6.36
C GLU A 418 -10.23 3.47 6.73
N LYS A 419 -10.13 2.78 7.87
CA LYS A 419 -8.89 2.09 8.26
C LYS A 419 -8.53 0.96 7.31
N VAL A 420 -9.53 0.20 6.83
CA VAL A 420 -9.28 -0.86 5.84
C VAL A 420 -8.69 -0.27 4.55
N GLY A 421 -9.26 0.82 4.03
CA GLY A 421 -8.74 1.53 2.87
C GLY A 421 -7.31 2.03 3.07
N ASP A 422 -7.03 2.63 4.23
CA ASP A 422 -5.69 3.11 4.59
C ASP A 422 -4.64 1.98 4.60
N LEU A 423 -5.00 0.82 5.15
CA LEU A 423 -4.11 -0.35 5.16
C LEU A 423 -3.87 -0.91 3.76
N TYR A 424 -4.88 -0.93 2.89
CA TYR A 424 -4.69 -1.34 1.49
C TYR A 424 -3.81 -0.36 0.69
N LEU A 425 -3.87 0.94 0.98
CA LEU A 425 -2.92 1.90 0.39
C LEU A 425 -1.47 1.58 0.79
N ILE A 426 -1.23 1.24 2.06
CA ILE A 426 0.11 0.82 2.54
C ILE A 426 0.57 -0.45 1.81
N LEU A 427 -0.35 -1.39 1.56
CA LEU A 427 -0.10 -2.60 0.78
C LEU A 427 0.03 -2.35 -0.73
N LYS A 428 -0.10 -1.10 -1.19
CA LYS A 428 -0.10 -0.68 -2.60
C LYS A 428 -1.21 -1.33 -3.45
N ASP A 429 -2.28 -1.80 -2.81
CA ASP A 429 -3.48 -2.26 -3.50
C ASP A 429 -4.48 -1.12 -3.59
N LYS A 430 -4.22 -0.20 -4.53
CA LYS A 430 -5.08 0.99 -4.73
C LYS A 430 -6.51 0.58 -5.10
N LYS A 431 -6.68 -0.52 -5.84
CA LYS A 431 -7.99 -0.97 -6.30
C LYS A 431 -8.90 -1.35 -5.14
N GLU A 432 -8.40 -2.16 -4.20
CA GLU A 432 -9.18 -2.49 -3.00
C GLU A 432 -9.29 -1.27 -2.07
N ALA A 433 -8.25 -0.44 -1.94
CA ALA A 433 -8.33 0.79 -1.14
C ALA A 433 -9.48 1.72 -1.60
N ASP A 434 -9.53 2.03 -2.90
CA ASP A 434 -10.55 2.92 -3.49
C ASP A 434 -11.96 2.38 -3.29
N LYS A 435 -12.15 1.06 -3.37
CA LYS A 435 -13.44 0.40 -3.09
C LYS A 435 -13.91 0.63 -1.65
N TYR A 436 -13.01 0.55 -0.68
CA TYR A 436 -13.35 0.83 0.73
C TYR A 436 -13.54 2.33 0.98
N PHE A 437 -12.73 3.20 0.39
CA PHE A 437 -12.93 4.64 0.47
C PHE A 437 -14.27 5.08 -0.13
N ASN A 438 -14.70 4.48 -1.23
CA ASN A 438 -16.02 4.75 -1.82
C ASN A 438 -17.16 4.40 -0.85
N ARG A 439 -17.05 3.33 -0.06
CA ARG A 439 -18.04 3.02 1.00
C ARG A 439 -18.06 4.10 2.08
N VAL A 440 -16.89 4.58 2.49
CA VAL A 440 -16.75 5.68 3.45
C VAL A 440 -17.39 6.97 2.91
N ILE A 441 -17.12 7.29 1.65
CA ILE A 441 -17.69 8.45 0.96
C ILE A 441 -19.22 8.35 0.92
N GLU A 442 -19.77 7.21 0.51
CA GLU A 442 -21.22 7.01 0.48
C GLU A 442 -21.83 7.10 1.89
N ASN A 443 -21.17 6.56 2.92
CA ASN A 443 -21.61 6.73 4.31
C ASN A 443 -21.63 8.21 4.72
N TYR A 444 -20.57 8.97 4.40
CA TYR A 444 -20.53 10.41 4.68
C TYR A 444 -21.59 11.19 3.91
N LYS A 445 -21.87 10.85 2.65
CA LYS A 445 -22.94 11.45 1.85
C LYS A 445 -24.33 11.18 2.45
N MET A 446 -24.61 9.94 2.85
CA MET A 446 -25.86 9.56 3.50
C MET A 446 -26.09 10.31 4.82
N ASN A 447 -25.00 10.64 5.52
CA ASN A 447 -25.02 11.43 6.76
C ASN A 447 -24.89 12.95 6.52
N PHE A 448 -24.97 13.42 5.27
CA PHE A 448 -24.82 14.83 4.85
C PHE A 448 -23.47 15.48 5.22
N GLN A 449 -22.43 14.68 5.46
CA GLN A 449 -21.08 15.12 5.82
C GLN A 449 -20.21 15.35 4.58
N TYR A 450 -20.66 16.19 3.65
CA TYR A 450 -20.02 16.41 2.34
C TYR A 450 -18.57 16.89 2.43
N VAL A 451 -18.25 17.75 3.41
CA VAL A 451 -16.86 18.20 3.61
C VAL A 451 -15.93 17.01 3.91
N LYS A 452 -16.35 16.07 4.77
CA LYS A 452 -15.53 14.89 5.06
C LYS A 452 -15.39 13.98 3.84
N ALA A 453 -16.47 13.76 3.09
CA ALA A 453 -16.43 13.02 1.85
C ALA A 453 -15.43 13.63 0.85
N SER A 454 -15.43 14.96 0.69
CA SER A 454 -14.47 15.66 -0.19
C SER A 454 -13.01 15.46 0.24
N LEU A 455 -12.75 15.39 1.55
CA LEU A 455 -11.40 15.17 2.07
C LEU A 455 -10.91 13.74 1.77
N VAL A 456 -11.80 12.75 1.77
CA VAL A 456 -11.45 11.37 1.36
C VAL A 456 -11.08 11.34 -0.13
N TYR A 457 -11.88 11.96 -1.00
CA TYR A 457 -11.54 12.06 -2.43
C TYR A 457 -10.20 12.76 -2.65
N LYS A 458 -10.00 13.94 -2.06
CA LYS A 458 -8.80 14.75 -2.23
C LYS A 458 -7.54 14.08 -1.67
N ASN A 459 -7.60 13.59 -0.42
CA ASN A 459 -6.40 13.18 0.31
C ASN A 459 -6.10 11.67 0.21
N LYS A 460 -7.12 10.82 -0.01
CA LYS A 460 -6.96 9.36 -0.01
C LYS A 460 -6.98 8.77 -1.41
N ILE A 461 -7.98 9.15 -2.22
CA ILE A 461 -8.11 8.67 -3.61
C ILE A 461 -7.20 9.47 -4.56
N GLY A 462 -7.03 10.77 -4.27
CA GLY A 462 -6.30 11.72 -5.10
C GLY A 462 -7.13 12.34 -6.22
N ASP A 463 -8.46 12.23 -6.15
CA ASP A 463 -9.37 12.82 -7.12
C ASP A 463 -9.85 14.19 -6.62
N VAL A 464 -9.18 15.24 -7.11
CA VAL A 464 -9.50 16.63 -6.73
C VAL A 464 -10.79 17.11 -7.38
N THR A 465 -11.12 16.58 -8.57
CA THR A 465 -12.32 16.98 -9.33
C THR A 465 -13.57 16.52 -8.59
N GLU A 466 -13.65 15.24 -8.25
CA GLU A 466 -14.77 14.67 -7.49
C GLU A 466 -14.90 15.29 -6.09
N ALA A 467 -13.77 15.63 -5.45
CA ALA A 467 -13.77 16.36 -4.19
C ALA A 467 -14.49 17.72 -4.32
N GLN A 468 -14.22 18.46 -5.39
CA GLN A 468 -14.87 19.75 -5.66
C GLN A 468 -16.36 19.59 -6.00
N GLU A 469 -16.72 18.57 -6.78
CA GLU A 469 -18.11 18.29 -7.13
C GLU A 469 -18.97 17.95 -5.90
N ILE A 470 -18.45 17.15 -4.97
CA ILE A 470 -19.12 16.85 -3.70
C ILE A 470 -19.37 18.11 -2.87
N LEU A 471 -18.41 19.04 -2.83
CA LEU A 471 -18.58 20.30 -2.09
C LEU A 471 -19.67 21.16 -2.72
N LEU A 472 -19.72 21.25 -4.05
CA LEU A 472 -20.80 21.93 -4.76
C LEU A 472 -22.15 21.24 -4.56
N GLN A 473 -22.19 19.91 -4.47
CA GLN A 473 -23.41 19.17 -4.14
C GLN A 473 -23.93 19.53 -2.73
N GLY A 474 -23.04 19.62 -1.74
CA GLY A 474 -23.39 20.06 -0.39
C GLY A 474 -23.95 21.49 -0.36
N TRP A 475 -23.38 22.40 -1.17
CA TRP A 475 -23.90 23.75 -1.37
C TRP A 475 -25.31 23.75 -1.99
N LYS A 476 -25.48 23.06 -3.13
CA LYS A 476 -26.76 23.00 -3.88
C LYS A 476 -27.89 22.36 -3.07
N THR A 477 -27.58 21.38 -2.22
CA THR A 477 -28.57 20.70 -1.37
C THR A 477 -28.83 21.42 -0.04
N ASN A 478 -28.18 22.58 0.19
CA ASN A 478 -28.26 23.38 1.40
C ASN A 478 -27.91 22.59 2.69
N LYS A 479 -26.93 21.68 2.61
CA LYS A 479 -26.47 20.85 3.72
C LYS A 479 -25.06 21.26 4.11
N ASP A 480 -24.90 21.89 5.28
CA ASP A 480 -23.63 22.54 5.68
C ASP A 480 -23.07 23.44 4.57
N ALA A 481 -23.97 24.12 3.84
CA ALA A 481 -23.69 24.80 2.59
C ALA A 481 -22.52 25.77 2.70
N GLY A 482 -22.50 26.58 3.77
CA GLY A 482 -21.44 27.55 4.01
C GLY A 482 -20.06 26.91 4.16
N LYS A 483 -19.96 25.78 4.88
CA LYS A 483 -18.68 25.07 5.05
C LYS A 483 -18.25 24.43 3.74
N CYS A 484 -19.18 23.82 3.00
CA CYS A 484 -18.89 23.18 1.72
C CYS A 484 -18.36 24.20 0.71
N LEU A 485 -19.06 25.33 0.55
CA LEU A 485 -18.66 26.36 -0.39
C LEU A 485 -17.36 27.08 0.02
N ASN A 486 -17.14 27.29 1.32
CA ASN A 486 -15.86 27.83 1.79
C ASN A 486 -14.69 26.92 1.44
N ASN A 487 -14.83 25.60 1.64
CA ASN A 487 -13.79 24.63 1.25
C ASN A 487 -13.60 24.59 -0.27
N TYR A 488 -14.69 24.70 -1.04
CA TYR A 488 -14.63 24.74 -2.50
C TYR A 488 -13.79 25.92 -2.99
N PHE A 489 -14.05 27.15 -2.50
CA PHE A 489 -13.25 28.31 -2.85
C PHE A 489 -11.80 28.25 -2.33
N THR A 490 -11.58 27.67 -1.14
CA THR A 490 -10.24 27.53 -0.56
C THR A 490 -9.35 26.58 -1.37
N ASN A 491 -9.94 25.66 -2.14
CA ASN A 491 -9.21 24.76 -3.03
C ASN A 491 -8.81 25.40 -4.37
N ILE A 492 -9.16 26.67 -4.63
CA ILE A 492 -8.86 27.39 -5.86
C ILE A 492 -7.79 28.43 -5.55
N ASP A 493 -6.56 28.22 -6.05
CA ASP A 493 -5.42 29.09 -5.76
C ASP A 493 -5.34 30.31 -6.68
N SER A 494 -5.80 30.17 -7.94
CA SER A 494 -5.75 31.23 -8.95
C SER A 494 -6.85 32.28 -8.73
N ALA A 495 -6.48 33.56 -8.74
CA ALA A 495 -7.43 34.66 -8.63
C ALA A 495 -8.45 34.66 -9.79
N GLU A 496 -8.00 34.31 -11.01
CA GLU A 496 -8.83 34.23 -12.21
C GLU A 496 -9.87 33.10 -12.08
N ASP A 497 -9.42 31.89 -11.73
CA ASP A 497 -10.30 30.72 -11.57
C ASP A 497 -11.30 30.93 -10.42
N LEU A 498 -10.85 31.57 -9.33
CA LEU A 498 -11.72 31.92 -8.21
C LEU A 498 -12.81 32.91 -8.66
N SER A 499 -12.47 33.88 -9.49
CA SER A 499 -13.44 34.84 -10.04
C SER A 499 -14.49 34.15 -10.92
N ILE A 500 -14.07 33.18 -11.74
CA ILE A 500 -14.95 32.39 -12.60
C ILE A 500 -15.87 31.54 -11.73
N ALA A 501 -15.31 30.84 -10.73
CA ALA A 501 -16.05 29.98 -9.83
C ALA A 501 -17.09 30.75 -8.99
N ILE A 502 -16.75 31.92 -8.44
CA ILE A 502 -17.69 32.76 -7.69
C ILE A 502 -18.84 33.23 -8.61
N ASN A 503 -18.53 33.64 -9.84
CA ASN A 503 -19.54 34.04 -10.83
C ASN A 503 -20.49 32.89 -11.19
N ASP A 504 -19.93 31.71 -11.43
CA ASP A 504 -20.71 30.51 -11.78
C ASP A 504 -21.66 30.12 -10.64
N VAL A 505 -21.13 30.04 -9.41
CA VAL A 505 -21.94 29.74 -8.21
C VAL A 505 -23.04 30.78 -8.05
N TYR A 506 -22.73 32.07 -8.18
CA TYR A 506 -23.70 33.16 -8.08
C TYR A 506 -24.84 33.04 -9.09
N LYS A 507 -24.52 32.83 -10.37
CA LYS A 507 -25.53 32.81 -11.43
C LYS A 507 -26.39 31.54 -11.42
N ASN A 508 -25.79 30.39 -11.09
CA ASN A 508 -26.41 29.09 -11.34
C ASN A 508 -26.96 28.41 -10.08
N THR A 509 -26.51 28.80 -8.89
CA THR A 509 -26.80 28.02 -7.66
C THR A 509 -27.22 28.85 -6.44
N VAL A 510 -27.06 30.17 -6.49
CA VAL A 510 -27.51 31.05 -5.41
C VAL A 510 -29.02 31.29 -5.55
N ILE A 511 -29.75 30.99 -4.48
CA ILE A 511 -31.20 31.15 -4.34
C ILE A 511 -31.53 32.02 -3.12
N PRO A 512 -32.76 32.53 -2.99
CA PRO A 512 -33.17 33.37 -1.86
C PRO A 512 -32.83 32.78 -0.47
N GLU A 513 -32.86 31.47 -0.32
CA GLU A 513 -32.61 30.76 0.93
C GLU A 513 -31.13 30.75 1.33
N ASN A 514 -30.21 30.53 0.36
CA ASN A 514 -28.78 30.35 0.65
C ASN A 514 -27.94 31.63 0.46
N ALA A 515 -28.44 32.68 -0.20
CA ALA A 515 -27.60 33.87 -0.43
C ALA A 515 -27.18 34.67 0.81
N PRO A 516 -27.81 34.63 2.01
CA PRO A 516 -27.21 35.24 3.19
C PRO A 516 -25.88 34.57 3.55
N VAL A 517 -25.82 33.24 3.41
CA VAL A 517 -24.61 32.45 3.63
C VAL A 517 -23.57 32.76 2.56
N PHE A 518 -23.99 32.85 1.30
CA PHE A 518 -23.10 33.25 0.20
C PHE A 518 -22.50 34.65 0.43
N LEU A 519 -23.34 35.63 0.77
CA LEU A 519 -22.91 37.01 1.04
C LEU A 519 -21.93 37.07 2.21
N HIS A 520 -22.13 36.25 3.24
CA HIS A 520 -21.19 36.15 4.35
C HIS A 520 -19.83 35.61 3.89
N LEU A 521 -19.79 34.56 3.05
CA LEU A 521 -18.56 34.00 2.51
C LEU A 521 -17.81 34.98 1.59
N LEU A 522 -18.54 35.77 0.80
CA LEU A 522 -17.94 36.80 -0.05
C LEU A 522 -17.14 37.83 0.75
N LYS A 523 -17.47 38.09 2.03
CA LYS A 523 -16.67 38.98 2.87
C LYS A 523 -15.25 38.46 3.10
N HIS A 524 -15.13 37.15 3.29
CA HIS A 524 -13.84 36.49 3.48
C HIS A 524 -13.03 36.54 2.18
N GLU A 525 -13.63 36.14 1.06
CA GLU A 525 -12.98 36.12 -0.25
C GLU A 525 -12.61 37.53 -0.76
N PHE A 526 -13.39 38.56 -0.42
CA PHE A 526 -13.11 39.96 -0.74
C PHE A 526 -11.76 40.45 -0.19
N THR A 527 -11.28 39.87 0.92
CA THR A 527 -10.01 40.26 1.52
C THR A 527 -8.79 39.52 0.98
N LYS A 528 -8.98 38.46 0.18
CA LYS A 528 -7.86 37.62 -0.30
C LYS A 528 -7.15 38.18 -1.52
N HIS A 529 -7.90 38.58 -2.55
CA HIS A 529 -7.35 39.04 -3.82
C HIS A 529 -7.93 40.40 -4.19
N GLU A 530 -7.08 41.42 -4.35
CA GLU A 530 -7.50 42.78 -4.70
C GLU A 530 -8.19 42.84 -6.07
N GLU A 531 -7.72 42.04 -7.02
CA GLU A 531 -8.26 41.94 -8.39
C GLU A 531 -9.75 41.55 -8.41
N ASN A 532 -10.17 40.70 -7.47
CA ASN A 532 -11.54 40.19 -7.38
C ASN A 532 -12.48 41.12 -6.59
N GLN A 533 -11.95 42.14 -5.90
CA GLN A 533 -12.75 43.02 -5.05
C GLN A 533 -13.85 43.75 -5.83
N GLY A 534 -13.57 44.22 -7.04
CA GLY A 534 -14.54 44.93 -7.87
C GLY A 534 -15.74 44.05 -8.22
N MET A 535 -15.48 42.83 -8.70
CA MET A 535 -16.50 41.85 -9.06
C MET A 535 -17.29 41.38 -7.83
N ILE A 536 -16.61 41.00 -6.74
CA ILE A 536 -17.25 40.53 -5.51
C ILE A 536 -18.16 41.62 -4.92
N LYS A 537 -17.71 42.88 -4.97
CA LYS A 537 -18.50 44.03 -4.55
C LYS A 537 -19.78 44.15 -5.37
N ASN A 538 -19.71 44.08 -6.70
CA ASN A 538 -20.91 44.18 -7.55
C ASN A 538 -21.93 43.08 -7.21
N ILE A 539 -21.48 41.83 -7.08
CA ILE A 539 -22.35 40.71 -6.67
C ILE A 539 -22.98 40.96 -5.29
N ALA A 540 -22.20 41.44 -4.33
CA ALA A 540 -22.72 41.75 -3.00
C ALA A 540 -23.80 42.84 -3.05
N TYR A 541 -23.65 43.87 -3.90
CA TYR A 541 -24.66 44.90 -4.10
C TYR A 541 -25.95 44.35 -4.72
N GLU A 542 -25.86 43.49 -5.73
CA GLU A 542 -27.02 42.86 -6.36
C GLU A 542 -27.81 42.01 -5.36
N ILE A 543 -27.11 41.17 -4.59
CA ILE A 543 -27.74 40.32 -3.56
C ILE A 543 -28.41 41.17 -2.47
N VAL A 544 -27.75 42.25 -2.03
CA VAL A 544 -28.33 43.14 -1.02
C VAL A 544 -29.54 43.85 -1.60
N ALA A 545 -29.47 44.38 -2.83
CA ALA A 545 -30.57 45.10 -3.48
C ALA A 545 -31.85 44.26 -3.60
N ASP A 546 -31.73 42.98 -3.98
CA ASP A 546 -32.88 42.06 -4.08
C ASP A 546 -33.55 41.78 -2.71
N ARG A 547 -32.80 41.93 -1.61
CA ARG A 547 -33.23 41.53 -0.26
C ARG A 547 -33.59 42.69 0.66
N ILE A 548 -33.11 43.90 0.35
CA ILE A 548 -33.13 45.04 1.25
C ILE A 548 -34.56 45.45 1.64
N ASP A 549 -35.54 45.24 0.75
CA ASP A 549 -36.95 45.52 1.01
C ASP A 549 -37.59 44.52 1.98
N LYS A 550 -37.18 43.25 1.93
CA LYS A 550 -37.67 42.18 2.81
C LYS A 550 -36.98 42.21 4.17
N ASN A 551 -35.67 42.49 4.19
CA ASN A 551 -34.88 42.60 5.41
C ASN A 551 -33.92 43.81 5.34
N PRO A 552 -34.35 44.97 5.85
CA PRO A 552 -33.54 46.19 5.83
C PRO A 552 -32.20 46.08 6.56
N ASP A 553 -32.03 45.13 7.49
CA ASP A 553 -30.78 44.95 8.22
C ASP A 553 -29.63 44.46 7.33
N VAL A 554 -29.93 43.80 6.21
CA VAL A 554 -28.96 43.31 5.21
C VAL A 554 -28.13 44.45 4.59
N ALA A 555 -28.64 45.69 4.59
CA ALA A 555 -27.89 46.88 4.16
C ALA A 555 -26.56 47.06 4.93
N SER A 556 -26.48 46.55 6.17
CA SER A 556 -25.27 46.61 7.01
C SER A 556 -24.10 45.82 6.44
N GLU A 557 -24.39 44.81 5.61
CA GLU A 557 -23.39 43.95 4.97
C GLU A 557 -22.51 44.75 4.00
N LEU A 558 -23.08 45.76 3.32
CA LEU A 558 -22.37 46.61 2.35
C LEU A 558 -21.23 47.43 2.96
N VAL A 559 -21.26 47.68 4.27
CA VAL A 559 -20.19 48.40 4.96
C VAL A 559 -18.88 47.61 4.85
N HIS A 560 -18.93 46.27 4.89
CA HIS A 560 -17.73 45.43 4.83
C HIS A 560 -17.01 45.53 3.48
N PHE A 561 -17.77 45.68 2.39
CA PHE A 561 -17.26 45.83 1.02
C PHE A 561 -16.86 47.27 0.66
N ASN A 562 -17.00 48.21 1.61
CA ASN A 562 -16.78 49.65 1.41
C ASN A 562 -15.95 50.28 2.55
N LYS A 563 -14.93 49.57 3.05
CA LYS A 563 -14.11 50.03 4.20
C LYS A 563 -13.53 51.44 4.01
N ASN A 564 -13.23 51.84 2.77
CA ASN A 564 -12.65 53.15 2.45
C ASN A 564 -13.70 54.28 2.39
N ASN A 565 -15.00 53.96 2.33
CA ASN A 565 -16.06 54.96 2.23
C ASN A 565 -16.71 55.24 3.60
N LYS A 566 -16.23 56.28 4.28
CA LYS A 566 -16.73 56.72 5.60
C LYS A 566 -18.21 57.17 5.59
N LEU A 567 -18.77 57.52 4.42
CA LEU A 567 -20.17 57.93 4.29
C LEU A 567 -21.11 56.73 4.22
N MET A 568 -20.63 55.56 3.77
CA MET A 568 -21.46 54.37 3.58
C MET A 568 -22.19 53.95 4.85
N LEU A 569 -21.50 53.99 6.00
CA LEU A 569 -22.10 53.67 7.30
C LEU A 569 -23.25 54.64 7.66
N LYS A 570 -23.10 55.93 7.36
CA LYS A 570 -24.15 56.93 7.60
C LYS A 570 -25.37 56.66 6.71
N ASP A 571 -25.15 56.36 5.43
CA ASP A 571 -26.22 56.10 4.47
C ASP A 571 -27.00 54.83 4.82
N VAL A 572 -26.29 53.75 5.18
CA VAL A 572 -26.91 52.50 5.65
C VAL A 572 -27.75 52.74 6.91
N MET A 573 -27.23 53.47 7.90
CA MET A 573 -28.00 53.81 9.11
C MET A 573 -29.25 54.64 8.77
N LYS A 574 -29.12 55.65 7.90
CA LYS A 574 -30.23 56.50 7.49
C LYS A 574 -31.32 55.70 6.77
N TYR A 575 -30.93 54.79 5.86
CA TYR A 575 -31.85 53.89 5.18
C TYR A 575 -32.60 52.99 6.18
N LYS A 576 -31.88 52.30 7.07
CA LYS A 576 -32.47 51.40 8.07
C LYS A 576 -33.47 52.12 8.99
N LEU A 577 -33.14 53.34 9.43
CA LEU A 577 -34.03 54.16 10.24
C LEU A 577 -35.32 54.54 9.47
N LYS A 578 -35.20 54.88 8.18
CA LYS A 578 -36.35 55.19 7.33
C LYS A 578 -37.21 53.95 7.07
N ALA A 579 -36.61 52.79 6.85
CA ALA A 579 -37.31 51.53 6.64
C ALA A 579 -38.09 51.10 7.89
N LYS A 580 -37.50 51.19 9.09
CA LYS A 580 -38.17 50.89 10.37
C LYS A 580 -39.37 51.81 10.66
N LYS A 581 -39.34 53.05 10.18
CA LYS A 581 -40.47 53.99 10.28
C LYS A 581 -41.62 53.67 9.32
N LYS A 582 -41.37 52.86 8.28
CA LYS A 582 -42.37 52.44 7.28
C LYS A 582 -43.10 51.14 7.68
N THR A 583 -42.53 50.38 8.61
CA THR A 583 -43.06 49.09 9.11
C THR A 583 -43.82 49.22 10.44
N ARG A 584 -43.69 50.37 11.13
CA ARG A 584 -44.58 50.81 12.21
C ARG A 584 -45.72 51.61 11.61
#